data_AF-A0A352YS95-F1
#
_entry.id   AF-A0A352YS95-F1
#
_cell.length_a   1.000
_cell.length_b   1.000
_cell.length_c   1.000
_cell.angle_alpha   90.00
_cell.angle_beta   90.00
_cell.angle_gamma   90.00
#
_symmetry.space_group_name_H-M   'P 1'
#
loop_
_entity.id
_entity.type
_entity.pdbx_description
1 polymer ?
#
loop_
_entity_poly.entity_id
_entity_poly.type
_entity_poly.pdbx_seq_one_letter_code
_entity_poly.pdbx_strand_id
1 'polypeptide(L)'
;MTNFGFTILKERHIDYDGNDKSIAEYICEREPSFRTCIECGCCSATCTTGNFTRFSLREMNILLKRGENDIVREQISKCMLCGKCTLVCPRGVNTRNVILLAREAFQKQLKNAV
;
A
#
# COMPACT_ATOMS: atom_id res chain seq x y z
N MET A 1 20.59 -40.30 -10.20
CA MET A 1 20.54 -39.69 -8.85
C MET A 1 19.11 -39.80 -8.35
N THR A 2 18.89 -40.64 -7.35
CA THR A 2 17.59 -40.85 -6.69
C THR A 2 17.13 -39.54 -6.05
N ASN A 3 15.92 -39.11 -6.39
CA ASN A 3 15.33 -37.87 -5.90
C ASN A 3 14.96 -38.07 -4.42
N PHE A 4 15.85 -37.67 -3.52
CA PHE A 4 15.81 -37.96 -2.10
C PHE A 4 14.77 -37.09 -1.38
N GLY A 5 13.49 -37.12 -1.76
CA GLY A 5 12.32 -36.59 -1.02
C GLY A 5 12.31 -35.11 -0.56
N PHE A 6 13.40 -34.37 -0.72
CA PHE A 6 13.58 -33.01 -0.26
C PHE A 6 13.64 -32.10 -1.49
N THR A 7 12.61 -31.29 -1.67
CA THR A 7 12.60 -30.21 -2.65
C THR A 7 13.09 -28.94 -1.98
N ILE A 8 13.99 -28.19 -2.62
CA ILE A 8 14.38 -26.86 -2.16
C ILE A 8 13.11 -26.00 -2.19
N LEU A 9 12.60 -25.66 -1.01
CA LEU A 9 11.45 -24.78 -0.88
C LEU A 9 11.87 -23.38 -1.33
N LYS A 10 11.05 -22.74 -2.14
CA LYS A 10 11.23 -21.32 -2.45
C LYS A 10 11.19 -20.54 -1.14
N GLU A 11 12.21 -19.73 -0.92
CA GLU A 11 12.29 -18.82 0.21
C GLU A 11 11.09 -17.86 0.24
N ARG A 12 10.57 -17.58 1.43
CA ARG A 12 9.50 -16.59 1.66
C ARG A 12 10.08 -15.22 2.05
N HIS A 13 11.31 -14.95 1.65
CA HIS A 13 11.97 -13.68 1.91
C HIS A 13 11.33 -12.58 1.06
N ILE A 14 11.12 -11.41 1.66
CA ILE A 14 10.70 -10.21 0.94
C ILE A 14 11.99 -9.45 0.63
N ASP A 15 12.34 -9.34 -0.65
CA ASP A 15 13.47 -8.53 -1.08
C ASP A 15 13.07 -7.05 -1.10
N TYR A 16 13.46 -6.33 -0.04
CA TYR A 16 13.18 -4.89 0.07
C TYR A 16 14.08 -4.03 -0.82
N ASP A 17 15.21 -4.55 -1.28
CA ASP A 17 16.19 -3.80 -2.06
C ASP A 17 15.82 -3.83 -3.54
N GLY A 18 15.26 -4.94 -4.02
CA GLY A 18 14.72 -5.08 -5.37
C GLY A 18 13.39 -4.35 -5.62
N ASN A 19 12.70 -3.89 -4.56
CA ASN A 19 11.37 -3.29 -4.69
C ASN A 19 11.40 -1.83 -5.16
N ASP A 20 10.50 -1.48 -6.08
CA ASP A 20 10.32 -0.11 -6.57
C ASP A 20 9.61 0.79 -5.54
N LYS A 21 10.37 1.71 -4.94
CA LYS A 21 9.88 2.68 -3.95
C LYS A 21 9.50 4.04 -4.56
N SER A 22 9.59 4.20 -5.88
CA SER A 22 9.31 5.47 -6.57
C SER A 22 7.92 6.02 -6.28
N ILE A 23 6.92 5.14 -6.13
CA ILE A 23 5.54 5.53 -5.77
C ILE A 23 5.47 6.09 -4.35
N ALA A 24 6.14 5.44 -3.40
CA ALA A 24 6.18 5.90 -2.02
C ALA A 24 6.89 7.25 -1.90
N GLU A 25 7.96 7.45 -2.67
CA GLU A 25 8.69 8.72 -2.77
C GLU A 25 7.82 9.82 -3.37
N TYR A 26 7.14 9.54 -4.49
CA TYR A 26 6.19 10.46 -5.13
C TYR A 26 5.10 10.94 -4.16
N ILE A 27 4.56 10.02 -3.36
CA ILE A 27 3.57 10.32 -2.32
C ILE A 27 4.22 11.14 -1.19
N CYS A 28 5.40 10.76 -0.70
CA CYS A 28 6.09 11.48 0.38
C CYS A 28 6.38 12.95 0.02
N GLU A 29 6.76 13.22 -1.22
CA GLU A 29 7.03 14.58 -1.70
C GLU A 29 5.80 15.48 -1.64
N ARG A 30 4.62 14.91 -1.95
CA ARG A 30 3.35 15.66 -2.06
C ARG A 30 2.51 15.62 -0.78
N GLU A 31 2.69 14.59 0.03
CA GLU A 31 2.03 14.38 1.31
C GLU A 31 3.03 13.89 2.37
N PRO A 32 3.82 14.81 2.97
CA PRO A 32 4.83 14.46 3.96
C PRO A 32 4.27 13.77 5.21
N SER A 33 2.97 13.97 5.53
CA SER A 33 2.33 13.29 6.66
C SER A 33 2.34 11.77 6.51
N PHE A 34 2.45 11.24 5.29
CA PHE A 34 2.57 9.81 5.01
C PHE A 34 3.72 9.15 5.80
N ARG A 35 4.85 9.86 5.97
CA ARG A 35 6.02 9.37 6.72
C ARG A 35 5.73 9.18 8.22
N THR A 36 4.76 9.91 8.76
CA THR A 36 4.44 9.87 10.20
C THR A 36 3.54 8.69 10.59
N CYS A 37 3.05 7.94 9.60
CA CYS A 37 2.19 6.77 9.81
C CYS A 37 2.92 5.69 10.62
N ILE A 38 2.38 5.35 11.78
CA ILE A 38 2.86 4.29 12.69
C ILE A 38 2.13 2.95 12.50
N GLU A 39 1.33 2.81 11.45
CA GLU A 39 0.68 1.54 11.08
C GLU A 39 -0.22 0.94 12.18
N CYS A 40 -0.83 1.79 13.02
CA CYS A 40 -1.69 1.40 14.14
C CYS A 40 -2.99 0.67 13.74
N GLY A 41 -3.53 0.94 12.55
CA GLY A 41 -4.74 0.28 12.04
C GLY A 41 -6.09 0.96 12.32
N CYS A 42 -6.14 2.09 13.02
CA CYS A 42 -7.40 2.83 13.24
C CYS A 42 -8.15 3.14 11.94
N CYS A 43 -7.41 3.49 10.89
CA CYS A 43 -7.97 3.75 9.57
C CYS A 43 -8.61 2.53 8.91
N SER A 44 -8.06 1.33 9.11
CA SER A 44 -8.66 0.08 8.62
C SER A 44 -9.91 -0.27 9.42
N ALA A 45 -9.87 -0.10 10.75
CA ALA A 45 -11.01 -0.42 11.63
C ALA A 45 -12.26 0.44 11.34
N THR A 46 -12.09 1.70 10.94
CA THR A 46 -13.22 2.59 10.58
C THR A 46 -13.67 2.44 9.12
N CYS A 47 -12.90 1.71 8.29
CA CYS A 47 -13.14 1.67 6.86
C CYS A 47 -14.39 0.85 6.52
N THR A 48 -15.39 1.50 5.91
CA THR A 48 -16.60 0.80 5.46
C THR A 48 -16.31 -0.23 4.39
N THR A 49 -15.39 0.06 3.46
CA THR A 49 -14.99 -0.88 2.39
C THR A 49 -14.34 -2.14 2.97
N GLY A 50 -13.59 -2.02 4.06
CA GLY A 50 -12.93 -3.15 4.73
C GLY A 50 -13.89 -4.14 5.38
N ASN A 51 -15.15 -3.72 5.65
CA ASN A 51 -16.16 -4.62 6.18
C ASN A 51 -16.77 -5.53 5.10
N PHE A 52 -16.75 -5.09 3.84
CA PHE A 52 -17.38 -5.82 2.71
C PHE A 52 -16.35 -6.46 1.76
N THR A 53 -15.06 -6.14 1.92
CA THR A 53 -13.98 -6.60 1.04
C THR A 53 -12.69 -6.82 1.83
N ARG A 54 -11.65 -7.39 1.22
CA ARG A 54 -10.32 -7.53 1.82
C ARG A 54 -9.50 -6.23 1.86
N PHE A 55 -10.14 -5.07 1.67
CA PHE A 55 -9.46 -3.78 1.65
C PHE A 55 -8.99 -3.38 3.06
N SER A 56 -7.69 -3.12 3.22
CA SER A 56 -7.11 -2.59 4.44
C SER A 56 -6.18 -1.43 4.14
N LEU A 57 -6.53 -0.24 4.63
CA LEU A 57 -5.72 0.97 4.44
C LEU A 57 -4.38 0.89 5.17
N ARG A 58 -4.35 0.23 6.33
CA ARG A 58 -3.11 -0.08 7.05
C ARG A 58 -2.17 -0.94 6.20
N GLU A 59 -2.70 -2.02 5.63
CA GLU A 59 -1.91 -2.94 4.81
C GLU A 59 -1.38 -2.24 3.56
N MET A 60 -2.21 -1.48 2.86
CA MET A 60 -1.76 -0.69 1.71
C MET A 60 -0.65 0.30 2.08
N ASN A 61 -0.74 0.99 3.22
CA ASN A 61 0.33 1.89 3.66
C ASN A 61 1.65 1.14 3.91
N ILE A 62 1.58 -0.07 4.48
CA ILE A 62 2.77 -0.93 4.68
C ILE A 62 3.35 -1.33 3.32
N LEU A 63 2.53 -1.87 2.42
CA LEU A 63 2.95 -2.34 1.10
C LEU A 63 3.54 -1.22 0.24
N LEU A 64 2.92 -0.02 0.26
CA LEU A 64 3.47 1.16 -0.41
C LEU A 64 4.88 1.50 0.11
N LYS A 65 5.07 1.59 1.43
CA LYS A 65 6.40 1.87 2.01
C LYS A 65 7.44 0.81 1.68
N ARG A 66 7.00 -0.44 1.50
CA ARG A 66 7.86 -1.58 1.11
C ARG A 66 8.14 -1.64 -0.40
N GLY A 67 7.42 -0.89 -1.22
CA GLY A 67 7.48 -0.98 -2.68
C GLY A 67 6.77 -2.21 -3.27
N GLU A 68 5.93 -2.89 -2.49
CA GLU A 68 5.12 -4.04 -2.93
C GLU A 68 3.85 -3.55 -3.67
N ASN A 69 4.05 -3.01 -4.86
CA ASN A 69 3.06 -2.19 -5.56
C ASN A 69 1.92 -2.98 -6.24
N ASP A 70 2.12 -4.26 -6.54
CA ASP A 70 1.14 -5.07 -7.30
C ASP A 70 -0.17 -5.26 -6.53
N ILE A 71 -0.06 -5.64 -5.26
CA ILE A 71 -1.22 -5.83 -4.37
C ILE A 71 -1.93 -4.49 -4.17
N VAL A 72 -1.17 -3.41 -3.99
CA VAL A 72 -1.73 -2.07 -3.81
C VAL A 72 -2.53 -1.66 -5.05
N ARG A 73 -1.99 -1.87 -6.25
CA ARG A 73 -2.66 -1.54 -7.52
C ARG A 73 -4.01 -2.24 -7.66
N GLU A 74 -4.13 -3.49 -7.23
CA GLU A 74 -5.41 -4.23 -7.26
C GLU A 74 -6.41 -3.67 -6.24
N GLN A 75 -5.97 -3.39 -5.01
CA GLN A 75 -6.87 -3.01 -3.92
C GLN A 75 -7.25 -1.53 -3.92
N ILE A 76 -6.41 -0.65 -4.45
CA ILE A 76 -6.57 0.81 -4.32
C ILE A 76 -7.86 1.34 -4.98
N SER A 77 -8.35 0.66 -6.02
CA SER A 77 -9.60 1.00 -6.72
C SER A 77 -10.83 0.88 -5.82
N LYS A 78 -10.79 0.03 -4.80
CA LYS A 78 -11.92 -0.24 -3.88
C LYS A 78 -12.21 0.91 -2.92
N CYS A 79 -11.25 1.83 -2.72
CA CYS A 79 -11.46 2.99 -1.85
C CYS A 79 -12.54 3.93 -2.43
N MET A 80 -13.59 4.19 -1.64
CA MET A 80 -14.67 5.12 -2.02
C MET A 80 -14.39 6.59 -1.66
N LEU A 81 -13.17 6.91 -1.20
CA LEU A 81 -12.75 8.27 -0.83
C LEU A 81 -13.65 8.99 0.20
N CYS A 82 -14.30 8.25 1.10
CA CYS A 82 -15.22 8.79 2.11
C CYS A 82 -14.54 9.64 3.21
N GLY A 83 -13.22 9.53 3.39
CA GLY A 83 -12.45 10.37 4.32
C GLY A 83 -12.51 10.00 5.81
N LYS A 84 -13.28 8.98 6.21
CA LYS A 84 -13.39 8.55 7.63
C LYS A 84 -12.03 8.22 8.27
N CYS A 85 -11.12 7.66 7.49
CA CYS A 85 -9.77 7.29 7.91
C CYS A 85 -8.91 8.48 8.38
N THR A 86 -9.13 9.69 7.85
CA THR A 86 -8.41 10.89 8.29
C THR A 86 -8.87 11.34 9.68
N LEU A 87 -10.16 11.18 10.01
CA LEU A 87 -10.75 11.60 11.29
C LEU A 87 -10.24 10.81 12.49
N VAL A 88 -9.87 9.55 12.28
CA VAL A 88 -9.44 8.63 13.36
C VAL A 88 -7.92 8.49 13.45
N CYS A 89 -7.15 9.17 12.60
CA CYS A 89 -5.70 8.97 12.56
C CYS A 89 -5.04 9.70 13.75
N PRO A 90 -4.37 8.99 14.69
CA PRO A 90 -3.74 9.63 15.85
C PRO A 90 -2.48 10.44 15.47
N ARG A 91 -1.96 10.24 14.26
CA ARG A 91 -0.79 10.97 13.73
C ARG A 91 -1.18 12.09 12.76
N GLY A 92 -2.48 12.28 12.49
CA GLY A 92 -2.95 13.30 11.56
C GLY A 92 -2.55 13.05 10.10
N VAL A 93 -2.32 11.80 9.71
CA VAL A 93 -1.99 11.45 8.32
C VAL A 93 -3.20 11.76 7.43
N ASN A 94 -2.97 12.53 6.36
CA ASN A 94 -3.99 12.79 5.35
C ASN A 94 -4.18 11.58 4.42
N THR A 95 -4.70 10.50 4.98
CA THR A 95 -4.84 9.20 4.30
C THR A 95 -5.70 9.26 3.04
N ARG A 96 -6.66 10.18 2.97
CA ARG A 96 -7.45 10.41 1.76
C ARG A 96 -6.57 10.93 0.61
N ASN A 97 -5.69 11.89 0.88
CA ASN A 97 -4.77 12.42 -0.11
C ASN A 97 -3.72 11.38 -0.54
N VAL A 98 -3.21 10.59 0.40
CA VAL A 98 -2.31 9.45 0.11
C VAL A 98 -2.90 8.52 -0.95
N ILE A 99 -4.19 8.15 -0.82
CA ILE A 99 -4.86 7.28 -1.79
C ILE A 99 -5.03 7.95 -3.17
N LEU A 100 -5.34 9.25 -3.20
CA LEU A 100 -5.45 9.99 -4.46
C LEU A 100 -4.09 10.04 -5.18
N LEU A 101 -3.02 10.39 -4.47
CA LEU A 101 -1.67 10.46 -5.00
C LEU A 101 -1.17 9.10 -5.48
N ALA A 102 -1.45 8.03 -4.73
CA ALA A 102 -1.11 6.68 -5.14
C ALA A 102 -1.83 6.29 -6.44
N ARG A 103 -3.13 6.59 -6.59
CA ARG A 103 -3.87 6.37 -7.85
C ARG A 103 -3.26 7.14 -9.01
N GLU A 104 -2.92 8.41 -8.79
CA GLU A 104 -2.28 9.26 -9.80
C GLU A 104 -0.92 8.70 -10.23
N ALA A 105 -0.09 8.29 -9.27
CA ALA A 105 1.22 7.69 -9.54
C ALA A 105 1.10 6.42 -10.39
N PHE A 106 0.18 5.52 -10.04
CA PHE A 106 -0.09 4.31 -10.83
C PHE A 106 -0.57 4.63 -12.25
N GLN A 107 -1.43 5.64 -12.42
CA GLN A 107 -1.89 6.05 -13.76
C GLN A 107 -0.76 6.66 -14.61
N LYS A 108 0.16 7.42 -14.01
CA LYS A 108 1.32 7.98 -14.72
C LYS A 108 2.29 6.90 -15.18
N GLN A 109 2.55 5.89 -14.35
CA GLN A 109 3.38 4.74 -14.75
C GLN A 109 2.78 3.98 -15.94
N LEU A 110 1.45 3.81 -15.99
CA LEU A 110 0.75 3.19 -17.12
C LEU A 110 0.92 3.98 -18.43
N LYS A 111 0.98 5.32 -18.38
CA LYS A 111 1.18 6.15 -19.58
C LYS A 111 2.62 6.15 -20.08
N ASN A 112 3.59 5.82 -19.23
CA ASN A 112 5.01 5.74 -19.61
C ASN A 112 5.41 4.36 -20.14
N ALA A 113 4.51 3.37 -20.06
CA ALA A 113 4.75 1.99 -20.50
C ALA A 113 4.10 1.67 -21.87
N VAL A 114 3.44 2.63 -22.50
CA VAL A 114 2.80 2.55 -23.82
C VAL A 114 3.52 3.45 -24.80
#